data_AF-A0AAN6UVU4-F1
#
_entry.id   AF-A0AAN6UVU4-F1
#
_cell.length_a   1.000
_cell.length_b   1.000
_cell.length_c   1.000
_cell.angle_alpha   90.00
_cell.angle_beta   90.00
_cell.angle_gamma   90.00
#
_symmetry.space_group_name_H-M   'P 1'
#
loop_
_entity.id
_entity.type
_entity.pdbx_description
1 polymer ?
#
loop_
_entity_poly.entity_id
_entity_poly.type
_entity_poly.pdbx_seq_one_letter_code
_entity_poly.pdbx_strand_id
1 'polypeptide(L)'
;MTSSKFSRLVDRTNRLVDQTKRTLSREPRTLTQTVEHPQGLDVVSEGHDPIIDIVTIHGLNGHREKTWMAENGVHWLRDLLPEDLPQARILCWGYDANTHTSSDRASSQYLHDYAITLVSDLCRKRKLTNSTDRPIIFVAYSLGGLFLN
;
A
#
# COMPACT_ATOMS: atom_id res chain seq x y z
N MET A 1 -25.80 -7.79 -39.98
CA MET A 1 -25.48 -7.70 -38.53
C MET A 1 -24.16 -8.46 -38.36
N THR A 2 -23.00 -7.97 -37.94
CA THR A 2 -22.58 -6.90 -37.01
C THR A 2 -21.05 -6.72 -37.13
N SER A 3 -20.53 -5.85 -38.01
CA SER A 3 -19.08 -5.55 -38.08
C SER A 3 -18.74 -4.07 -37.80
N SER A 4 -19.65 -3.14 -38.13
CA SER A 4 -19.39 -1.70 -38.00
C SER A 4 -19.33 -1.14 -36.57
N LYS A 5 -19.72 -1.89 -35.53
CA LYS A 5 -19.80 -1.37 -34.15
C LYS A 5 -18.48 -1.49 -33.39
N PHE A 6 -17.64 -2.47 -33.74
CA PHE A 6 -16.37 -2.77 -33.06
C PHE A 6 -15.25 -1.82 -33.50
N SER A 7 -15.13 -1.53 -34.80
CA SER A 7 -14.15 -0.56 -35.33
C SER A 7 -14.38 0.85 -34.77
N ARG A 8 -15.65 1.28 -34.63
CA ARG A 8 -15.97 2.59 -34.04
C ARG A 8 -15.58 2.71 -32.57
N LEU A 9 -15.50 1.59 -31.85
CA LEU A 9 -15.09 1.56 -30.44
C LEU A 9 -13.57 1.75 -30.35
N VAL A 10 -12.81 1.02 -31.16
CA VAL A 10 -11.33 1.11 -31.21
C VAL A 10 -10.86 2.50 -31.66
N ASP A 11 -11.48 3.08 -32.69
CA ASP A 11 -11.15 4.43 -33.16
C ASP A 11 -11.47 5.53 -32.13
N ARG A 12 -12.44 5.27 -31.25
CA ARG A 12 -12.82 6.18 -30.17
C ARG A 12 -11.81 6.10 -29.02
N THR A 13 -11.29 4.91 -28.71
CA THR A 13 -10.21 4.72 -27.74
C THR A 13 -8.93 5.43 -28.19
N ASN A 14 -8.54 5.28 -29.46
CA ASN A 14 -7.33 5.90 -29.99
C ASN A 14 -7.40 7.44 -29.98
N ARG A 15 -8.57 8.02 -30.32
CA ARG A 15 -8.78 9.47 -30.25
C ARG A 15 -8.71 10.04 -28.84
N LEU A 16 -9.18 9.29 -27.85
CA LEU A 16 -9.09 9.69 -26.44
C LEU A 16 -7.65 9.63 -25.94
N VAL A 17 -6.86 8.64 -26.37
CA VAL A 17 -5.43 8.53 -26.06
C VAL A 17 -4.63 9.71 -26.65
N ASP A 18 -4.92 10.11 -27.89
CA ASP A 18 -4.26 11.25 -28.54
C ASP A 18 -4.63 12.60 -27.91
N GLN A 19 -5.86 12.74 -27.42
CA GLN A 19 -6.30 13.93 -26.68
C GLN A 19 -5.60 14.02 -25.33
N THR A 20 -5.48 12.91 -24.59
CA THR A 20 -4.75 12.87 -23.31
C THR A 20 -3.26 13.20 -23.48
N LYS A 21 -2.62 12.75 -24.56
CA LYS A 21 -1.21 13.10 -24.86
C LYS A 21 -1.01 14.60 -25.15
N ARG A 22 -1.99 15.27 -25.76
CA ARG A 22 -1.92 16.72 -26.03
C ARG A 22 -2.23 17.58 -24.81
N THR A 23 -2.98 17.06 -23.85
CA THR A 23 -3.25 17.76 -22.59
C THR A 23 -2.06 17.66 -21.62
N LEU A 24 -1.26 16.58 -21.70
CA LEU A 24 -0.06 16.37 -20.89
C LEU A 24 1.18 17.16 -21.37
N SER A 25 1.13 17.84 -22.52
CA SER A 25 2.26 18.62 -23.06
C SER A 25 2.31 20.08 -22.58
N ARG A 26 1.58 20.44 -21.51
CA ARG A 26 1.60 21.80 -20.93
C ARG A 26 1.94 21.76 -19.44
N GLU A 27 3.23 21.85 -19.15
CA GLU A 27 3.81 22.34 -17.89
C GLU A 27 4.29 23.80 -18.12
N PRO A 28 4.40 24.70 -17.11
CA PRO A 28 4.74 24.35 -15.73
C PRO A 28 4.02 25.14 -14.62
N ARG A 29 3.97 24.56 -13.42
CA ARG A 29 4.26 25.27 -12.15
C ARG A 29 4.65 24.25 -11.07
N THR A 30 5.93 24.23 -10.79
CA THR A 30 6.59 23.54 -9.69
C THR A 30 5.99 23.96 -8.36
N LEU A 31 5.00 23.20 -7.87
CA LEU A 31 4.84 22.98 -6.44
C LEU A 31 5.50 21.64 -6.18
N THR A 32 6.68 21.63 -5.57
CA THR A 32 7.20 20.44 -4.91
C THR A 32 6.20 20.02 -3.84
N GLN A 33 5.19 19.23 -4.24
CA GLN A 33 4.51 18.35 -3.32
C GLN A 33 5.60 17.39 -2.84
N THR A 34 6.13 17.62 -1.65
CA THR A 34 6.74 16.55 -0.88
C THR A 34 5.67 15.48 -0.76
N VAL A 35 5.79 14.41 -1.54
CA VAL A 35 4.96 13.22 -1.34
C VAL A 35 5.37 12.69 0.02
N GLU A 36 4.63 13.07 1.05
CA GLU A 36 4.75 12.51 2.39
C GLU A 36 4.72 10.99 2.23
N HIS A 37 5.79 10.31 2.65
CA HIS A 37 5.87 8.86 2.71
C HIS A 37 5.52 8.47 4.13
N PRO A 38 4.26 8.16 4.46
CA PRO A 38 3.86 8.03 5.83
C PRO A 38 4.42 6.70 6.39
N GLN A 39 5.05 6.79 7.56
CA GLN A 39 5.76 5.69 8.21
C GLN A 39 5.03 5.22 9.47
N GLY A 40 5.43 4.05 9.98
CA GLY A 40 4.86 3.46 11.18
C GLY A 40 3.52 2.75 10.93
N LEU A 41 2.91 2.33 12.04
CA LEU A 41 1.67 1.55 12.06
C LEU A 41 0.45 2.46 11.95
N ASP A 42 -0.43 2.14 11.00
CA ASP A 42 -1.73 2.77 10.81
C ASP A 42 -2.86 1.74 10.86
N VAL A 43 -4.03 2.14 11.33
CA VAL A 43 -5.23 1.29 11.31
C VAL A 43 -6.06 1.65 10.10
N VAL A 44 -6.12 0.74 9.13
CA VAL A 44 -6.90 0.92 7.90
C VAL A 44 -8.37 0.59 8.12
N SER A 45 -8.64 -0.43 8.95
CA SER A 45 -10.00 -0.81 9.37
C SER A 45 -9.93 -1.46 10.76
N GLU A 46 -10.81 -1.04 11.67
CA GLU A 46 -10.89 -1.67 13.01
C GLU A 46 -11.59 -3.04 12.99
N GLY A 47 -12.48 -3.28 12.01
CA GLY A 47 -13.36 -4.46 12.01
C GLY A 47 -14.45 -4.39 13.08
N HIS A 48 -15.41 -5.33 13.04
CA HIS A 48 -16.46 -5.51 14.04
C HIS A 48 -16.08 -6.64 15.00
N ASP A 49 -15.96 -6.33 16.29
CA ASP A 49 -15.50 -7.26 17.33
C ASP A 49 -14.30 -8.11 16.87
N PRO A 50 -13.14 -7.46 16.62
CA PRO A 50 -12.08 -8.13 15.89
C PRO A 50 -11.49 -9.30 16.68
N ILE A 51 -11.42 -10.46 16.02
CA ILE A 51 -10.85 -11.71 16.56
C ILE A 51 -9.46 -12.00 16.02
N ILE A 52 -9.00 -11.22 15.03
CA ILE A 52 -7.69 -11.37 14.40
C ILE A 52 -7.14 -10.00 13.96
N ASP A 53 -5.82 -9.82 14.05
CA ASP A 53 -5.13 -8.68 13.46
C ASP A 53 -4.45 -9.11 12.15
N ILE A 54 -4.70 -8.38 11.07
CA ILE A 54 -3.98 -8.52 9.81
C ILE A 54 -3.04 -7.33 9.68
N VAL A 55 -1.73 -7.60 9.64
CA VAL A 55 -0.69 -6.57 9.53
C VAL A 55 -0.06 -6.64 8.16
N THR A 56 -0.18 -5.55 7.41
CA THR A 56 0.33 -5.48 6.04
C THR A 56 1.60 -4.64 5.96
N ILE A 57 2.56 -5.10 5.15
CA ILE A 57 3.89 -4.48 5.02
C ILE A 57 4.22 -4.35 3.54
N HIS A 58 4.55 -3.14 3.08
CA HIS A 58 4.97 -2.92 1.69
C HIS A 58 6.43 -3.33 1.46
N GLY A 59 6.80 -3.58 0.20
CA GLY A 59 8.17 -3.90 -0.19
C GLY A 59 9.02 -2.67 -0.55
N LEU A 60 10.22 -2.92 -1.11
CA LEU A 60 11.11 -1.89 -1.66
C LEU A 60 10.41 -1.02 -2.69
N ASN A 61 10.72 0.29 -2.69
CA ASN A 61 10.07 1.31 -3.50
C ASN A 61 8.52 1.34 -3.37
N GLY A 62 7.98 0.62 -2.38
CA GLY A 62 6.56 0.60 -2.05
C GLY A 62 6.16 1.81 -1.23
N HIS A 63 4.85 1.99 -1.08
CA HIS A 63 4.26 3.05 -0.29
C HIS A 63 3.09 2.48 0.47
N ARG A 64 3.02 2.76 1.78
CA ARG A 64 2.02 2.20 2.70
C ARG A 64 0.60 2.18 2.14
N GLU A 65 0.16 3.27 1.54
CA GLU A 65 -1.17 3.34 0.90
C GLU A 65 -1.19 2.88 -0.56
N LYS A 66 -0.31 3.41 -1.42
CA LYS A 66 -0.37 3.17 -2.87
C LYS A 66 -0.08 1.73 -3.26
N THR A 67 0.68 0.98 -2.46
CA THR A 67 0.97 -0.43 -2.74
C THR A 67 -0.30 -1.29 -2.81
N TRP A 68 -1.38 -0.89 -2.13
CA TRP A 68 -2.62 -1.65 -2.05
C TRP A 68 -3.77 -1.02 -2.85
N MET A 69 -3.47 -0.03 -3.69
CA MET A 69 -4.45 0.73 -4.46
C MET A 69 -4.38 0.35 -5.94
N ALA A 70 -5.52 -0.02 -6.52
CA ALA A 70 -5.64 -0.25 -7.94
C ALA A 70 -5.70 1.07 -8.74
N GLU A 71 -5.45 1.02 -10.05
CA GLU A 71 -5.45 2.20 -10.92
C GLU A 71 -6.80 2.94 -10.95
N ASN A 72 -7.89 2.23 -10.68
CA ASN A 72 -9.23 2.80 -10.57
C ASN A 72 -9.51 3.48 -9.21
N GLY A 73 -8.53 3.53 -8.31
CA GLY A 73 -8.62 4.15 -6.99
C GLY A 73 -9.15 3.24 -5.88
N VAL A 74 -9.54 1.99 -6.18
CA VAL A 74 -10.00 1.03 -5.16
C VAL A 74 -8.83 0.59 -4.30
N HIS A 75 -8.95 0.71 -2.99
CA HIS A 75 -7.94 0.35 -2.01
C HIS A 75 -8.29 -0.99 -1.36
N TRP A 76 -7.57 -2.06 -1.72
CA TRP A 76 -7.90 -3.43 -1.32
C TRP A 76 -8.10 -3.60 0.20
N LEU A 77 -7.18 -3.07 1.02
CA LEU A 77 -7.25 -3.22 2.49
C LEU A 77 -8.42 -2.49 3.16
N ARG A 78 -8.97 -1.47 2.50
CA ARG A 78 -9.97 -0.57 3.07
C ARG A 78 -11.36 -0.84 2.51
N ASP A 79 -11.41 -1.12 1.20
CA ASP A 79 -12.65 -1.17 0.45
C ASP A 79 -13.11 -2.61 0.21
N LEU A 80 -12.21 -3.59 0.19
CA LEU A 80 -12.53 -4.97 -0.18
C LEU A 80 -12.31 -5.96 0.98
N LEU A 81 -11.13 -5.92 1.61
CA LEU A 81 -10.76 -6.88 2.66
C LEU A 81 -11.70 -6.84 3.88
N PRO A 82 -12.23 -5.69 4.33
CA PRO A 82 -13.23 -5.67 5.40
C PRO A 82 -14.56 -6.33 5.03
N GLU A 83 -14.92 -6.41 3.75
CA GLU A 83 -16.14 -7.09 3.30
C GLU A 83 -15.99 -8.61 3.42
N ASP A 84 -14.80 -9.13 3.05
CA ASP A 84 -14.48 -10.55 3.14
C ASP A 84 -14.23 -11.00 4.59
N LEU A 85 -13.58 -10.16 5.39
CA LEU A 85 -13.14 -10.46 6.76
C LEU A 85 -13.62 -9.36 7.75
N PRO A 86 -14.92 -9.29 8.05
CA PRO A 86 -15.49 -8.21 8.87
C PRO A 86 -15.00 -8.21 10.32
N GLN A 87 -14.55 -9.36 10.84
CA GLN A 87 -14.00 -9.49 12.20
C GLN A 87 -12.46 -9.39 12.24
N ALA A 88 -11.83 -8.88 11.18
CA ALA A 88 -10.41 -8.60 11.17
C ALA A 88 -10.15 -7.11 11.42
N ARG A 89 -9.20 -6.81 12.32
CA ARG A 89 -8.59 -5.49 12.38
C ARG A 89 -7.44 -5.45 11.38
N ILE A 90 -7.49 -4.52 10.44
CA ILE A 90 -6.52 -4.39 9.36
C ILE A 90 -5.59 -3.22 9.68
N LEU A 91 -4.31 -3.55 9.78
CA LEU A 91 -3.22 -2.66 10.09
C LEU A 91 -2.29 -2.58 8.87
N CYS A 92 -1.75 -1.39 8.62
CA CYS A 92 -0.73 -1.20 7.59
C CYS A 92 0.48 -0.54 8.21
N TRP A 93 1.66 -1.14 8.01
CA TRP A 93 2.92 -0.62 8.50
C TRP A 93 3.78 -0.18 7.32
N GLY A 94 4.34 1.03 7.44
CA GLY A 94 5.20 1.62 6.41
C GLY A 94 6.57 2.00 6.95
N TYR A 95 7.58 1.93 6.08
CA TYR A 95 8.94 2.38 6.35
C TYR A 95 9.51 3.09 5.12
N ASP A 96 10.63 3.80 5.28
CA ASP A 96 11.30 4.40 4.12
C ASP A 96 11.91 3.31 3.23
N ALA A 97 11.25 3.05 2.10
CA ALA A 97 11.64 2.03 1.13
C ALA A 97 12.40 2.60 -0.09
N ASN A 98 12.76 3.89 -0.09
CA ASN A 98 13.48 4.51 -1.20
C ASN A 98 14.97 4.14 -1.18
N THR A 99 15.37 3.27 -2.11
CA THR A 99 16.75 2.75 -2.25
C THR A 99 17.68 3.64 -3.07
N HIS A 100 17.23 4.82 -3.53
CA HIS A 100 17.93 5.65 -4.50
C HIS A 100 19.25 6.30 -4.01
N THR A 101 19.71 6.08 -2.77
CA THR A 101 20.91 6.76 -2.25
C THR A 101 22.16 5.91 -2.06
N SER A 102 22.13 4.58 -2.15
CA SER A 102 23.34 3.78 -2.40
C SER A 102 23.03 2.28 -2.47
N SER A 103 23.72 1.61 -3.38
CA SER A 103 23.79 0.14 -3.49
C SER A 103 24.28 -0.58 -2.21
N ASP A 104 24.75 0.16 -1.20
CA ASP A 104 25.20 -0.34 0.11
C ASP A 104 24.15 -0.20 1.24
N ARG A 105 22.99 0.44 0.98
CA ARG A 105 22.02 0.83 2.03
C ARG A 105 20.87 -0.14 2.27
N ALA A 106 20.71 -1.18 1.45
CA ALA A 106 19.84 -2.31 1.76
C ALA A 106 20.59 -3.34 2.63
N SER A 107 21.35 -2.88 3.64
CA SER A 107 22.08 -3.78 4.53
C SER A 107 21.13 -4.49 5.47
N SER A 108 21.45 -5.73 5.85
CA SER A 108 20.68 -6.53 6.81
C SER A 108 20.44 -5.80 8.14
N GLN A 109 21.34 -4.88 8.52
CA GLN A 109 21.22 -4.05 9.71
C GLN A 109 20.01 -3.11 9.66
N TYR A 110 19.77 -2.40 8.55
CA TYR A 110 18.60 -1.53 8.44
C TYR A 110 17.30 -2.32 8.42
N LEU A 111 17.30 -3.50 7.76
CA LEU A 111 16.15 -4.40 7.79
C LEU A 111 15.83 -4.86 9.22
N HIS A 112 16.87 -5.15 10.01
CA HIS A 112 16.73 -5.51 11.42
C HIS A 112 16.16 -4.36 12.26
N ASP A 113 16.65 -3.13 12.07
CA ASP A 113 16.16 -1.95 12.79
C ASP A 113 14.67 -1.67 12.49
N TYR A 114 14.25 -1.86 11.23
CA TYR A 114 12.85 -1.77 10.83
C TYR A 114 12.00 -2.88 11.44
N ALA A 115 12.49 -4.12 11.51
CA ALA A 115 11.79 -5.21 12.18
C ALA A 115 11.58 -4.93 13.68
N ILE A 116 12.60 -4.41 14.38
CA ILE A 116 12.48 -3.99 15.77
C ILE A 116 11.41 -2.90 15.92
N THR A 117 11.41 -1.92 15.01
CA THR A 117 10.44 -0.81 15.04
C THR A 117 9.02 -1.31 14.80
N LEU A 118 8.80 -2.18 13.82
CA LEU A 118 7.52 -2.83 13.56
C LEU A 118 6.99 -3.57 14.79
N VAL A 119 7.83 -4.41 15.41
CA VAL A 119 7.45 -5.16 16.61
C VAL A 119 7.14 -4.22 17.77
N SER A 120 7.91 -3.15 17.93
CA SER A 120 7.69 -2.14 18.99
C SER A 120 6.36 -1.43 18.82
N ASP A 121 6.02 -1.01 17.60
CA ASP A 121 4.75 -0.39 17.27
C ASP A 121 3.56 -1.32 17.49
N LEU A 122 3.66 -2.57 17.05
CA LEU A 122 2.63 -3.58 17.26
C LEU A 122 2.43 -3.89 18.74
N CYS A 123 3.52 -4.09 19.49
CA CYS A 123 3.48 -4.30 20.94
C CYS A 123 2.77 -3.13 21.63
N ARG A 124 3.12 -1.90 21.28
CA ARG A 124 2.51 -0.69 21.83
C ARG A 124 1.01 -0.63 21.51
N LYS A 125 0.61 -0.80 20.25
CA LYS A 125 -0.81 -0.76 19.83
C LYS A 125 -1.62 -1.85 20.52
N ARG A 126 -1.11 -3.08 20.63
CA ARG A 126 -1.82 -4.21 21.23
C ARG A 126 -1.98 -4.06 22.75
N LYS A 127 -0.96 -3.52 23.44
CA LYS A 127 -1.08 -3.14 24.85
C LYS A 127 -2.14 -2.05 25.06
N LEU A 128 -2.11 -0.98 24.26
CA LEU A 128 -3.07 0.12 24.36
C LEU A 128 -4.52 -0.30 24.09
N THR A 129 -4.71 -1.32 23.26
CA THR A 129 -6.03 -1.82 22.87
C THR A 129 -6.42 -3.12 23.58
N ASN A 130 -5.67 -3.55 24.60
CA ASN A 130 -5.89 -4.81 25.33
C ASN A 130 -6.11 -6.03 24.41
N SER A 131 -5.35 -6.10 23.33
CA SER A 131 -5.48 -7.13 22.28
C SER A 131 -4.24 -8.02 22.19
N THR A 132 -3.51 -8.18 23.29
CA THR A 132 -2.25 -8.95 23.34
C THR A 132 -2.41 -10.43 23.01
N ASP A 133 -3.61 -11.00 23.20
CA ASP A 133 -3.88 -12.43 22.99
C ASP A 133 -4.49 -12.72 21.61
N ARG A 134 -4.82 -11.68 20.83
CA ARG A 134 -5.46 -11.82 19.52
C ARG A 134 -4.48 -12.37 18.48
N PRO A 135 -4.78 -13.41 17.70
CA PRO A 135 -3.86 -13.89 16.65
C PRO A 135 -3.46 -12.78 15.66
N ILE A 136 -2.26 -12.90 15.07
CA ILE A 136 -1.74 -11.98 14.05
C ILE A 136 -1.46 -12.76 12.77
N ILE A 137 -1.90 -12.23 11.62
CA ILE A 137 -1.46 -12.65 10.29
C ILE A 137 -0.68 -11.51 9.66
N PHE A 138 0.52 -11.81 9.16
CA PHE A 138 1.31 -10.87 8.37
C PHE A 138 1.08 -11.08 6.87
N VAL A 139 0.85 -9.99 6.14
CA VAL A 139 0.78 -9.96 4.67
C VAL A 139 1.83 -9.00 4.15
N ALA A 140 2.88 -9.53 3.53
CA ALA A 140 3.98 -8.72 3.03
C ALA A 140 4.08 -8.80 1.51
N TYR A 141 4.35 -7.66 0.85
CA TYR A 141 4.56 -7.61 -0.59
C TYR A 141 6.05 -7.62 -0.95
N SER A 142 6.45 -8.52 -1.86
CA SER A 142 7.83 -8.64 -2.38
C SER A 142 8.88 -8.74 -1.25
N LEU A 143 9.91 -7.88 -1.22
CA LEU A 143 10.97 -7.90 -0.19
C LEU A 143 10.46 -7.64 1.25
N GLY A 144 9.21 -7.21 1.44
CA GLY A 144 8.60 -7.08 2.77
C GLY A 144 8.58 -8.41 3.56
N GLY A 145 8.73 -9.55 2.89
CA GLY A 145 8.85 -10.85 3.55
C GLY A 145 10.14 -11.07 4.34
N LEU A 146 11.20 -10.28 4.10
CA LEU A 146 12.48 -10.39 4.82
C LEU A 146 12.42 -9.88 6.27
N PHE A 147 11.39 -9.11 6.64
CA PHE A 147 11.18 -8.66 8.03
C PHE A 147 10.64 -9.76 8.96
N LEU A 148 10.25 -10.92 8.42
CA LEU A 148 9.47 -11.94 9.14
C LEU A 148 10.26 -13.20 9.49
N ASN A 149 11.60 -13.15 9.47
CA ASN A 149 12.46 -14.29 9.77
C ASN A 149 13.35 -14.05 10.99
#